data_AF-A0A813IS67-F1
#
_entry.id   AF-A0A813IS67-F1
#
_cell.length_a   1.000
_cell.length_b   1.000
_cell.length_c   1.000
_cell.angle_alpha   90.00
_cell.angle_beta   90.00
_cell.angle_gamma   90.00
#
_symmetry.space_group_name_H-M   'P 1'
#
loop_
_entity.id
_entity.type
_entity.pdbx_description
1 polymer ?
#
loop_
_entity_poly.entity_id
_entity_poly.type
_entity_poly.pdbx_seq_one_letter_code
_entity_poly.pdbx_strand_id
1 'polypeptide(L)'
;ALFVVDPKKHWHPSRKFVALTPCCADDIFWLRYPNLHDSKTYVPSVESCLRRLIALMYKLGLSQQDWGACFAGQSMGAYMALELARAMPEETSAVVALAPCFDACRLDHLAQRLVNVPLWVLIGRNDAMCSFEECASLALKMKDLDARSVRLSSLGIKGHSE
;
A
#
# COMPACT_ATOMS: atom_id res chain seq x y z
N ALA A 1 -7.93 12.49 -28.24
CA ALA A 1 -6.55 12.23 -27.80
C ALA A 1 -6.19 10.80 -28.21
N LEU A 2 -5.15 10.63 -29.04
CA LEU A 2 -4.64 9.30 -29.41
C LEU A 2 -3.91 8.72 -28.18
N PHE A 3 -4.40 7.61 -27.65
CA PHE A 3 -3.70 6.87 -26.59
C PHE A 3 -2.58 6.06 -27.23
N VAL A 4 -1.36 6.57 -27.17
CA VAL A 4 -0.16 5.77 -27.46
C VAL A 4 0.07 4.86 -26.26
N VAL A 5 -0.32 3.58 -26.41
CA VAL A 5 -0.07 2.56 -25.40
C VAL A 5 1.39 2.14 -25.51
N ASP A 6 2.22 2.56 -24.55
CA ASP A 6 3.60 2.09 -24.41
C ASP A 6 3.60 0.55 -24.23
N PRO A 7 4.21 -0.21 -25.16
CA PRO A 7 4.16 -1.67 -25.20
C PRO A 7 4.92 -2.36 -24.05
N LYS A 8 5.66 -1.63 -23.20
CA LYS A 8 6.38 -2.22 -22.06
C LYS A 8 5.61 -2.23 -20.74
N LYS A 9 4.42 -1.64 -20.67
CA LYS A 9 3.61 -1.62 -19.45
C LYS A 9 2.48 -2.65 -19.56
N HIS A 10 2.72 -3.84 -18.99
CA HIS A 10 1.65 -4.81 -18.78
C HIS A 10 0.51 -4.14 -18.01
N TRP A 11 -0.72 -4.34 -18.47
CA TRP A 11 -1.90 -3.82 -17.79
C TRP A 11 -2.02 -4.48 -16.42
N HIS A 12 -2.38 -3.72 -15.39
CA HIS A 12 -2.69 -4.28 -14.09
C HIS A 12 -3.84 -5.30 -14.24
N PRO A 13 -3.62 -6.59 -13.94
CA PRO A 13 -4.53 -7.65 -14.39
C PRO A 13 -5.86 -7.64 -13.63
N SER A 14 -5.87 -7.22 -12.36
CA SER A 14 -7.04 -7.33 -11.50
C SER A 14 -7.91 -6.07 -11.55
N ARG A 15 -9.17 -6.22 -12.02
CA ARG A 15 -10.20 -5.15 -12.01
C ARG A 15 -11.24 -5.28 -10.88
N LYS A 16 -11.32 -6.46 -10.27
CA LYS A 16 -12.19 -6.78 -9.12
C LYS A 16 -11.30 -7.19 -7.95
N PHE A 17 -11.76 -6.93 -6.74
CA PHE A 17 -10.92 -7.11 -5.57
C PHE A 17 -11.71 -7.46 -4.32
N VAL A 18 -10.97 -8.03 -3.37
CA VAL A 18 -11.38 -8.13 -1.97
C VAL A 18 -10.69 -7.01 -1.20
N ALA A 19 -11.43 -6.26 -0.38
CA ALA A 19 -10.84 -5.28 0.52
C ALA A 19 -10.27 -5.97 1.76
N LEU A 20 -8.99 -5.76 2.04
CA LEU A 20 -8.30 -6.29 3.21
C LEU A 20 -7.73 -5.12 4.03
N THR A 21 -8.11 -5.06 5.30
CA THR A 21 -7.62 -4.05 6.25
C THR A 21 -6.69 -4.70 7.27
N PRO A 22 -5.38 -4.80 7.00
CA PRO A 22 -4.45 -5.41 7.93
C PRO A 22 -4.34 -4.58 9.21
N CYS A 23 -4.36 -5.28 10.35
CA CYS A 23 -4.03 -4.72 11.65
C CYS A 23 -2.69 -5.33 12.12
N CYS A 24 -1.84 -4.52 12.75
CA CYS A 24 -0.61 -5.03 13.36
C CYS A 24 -0.90 -5.60 14.74
N ALA A 25 -0.13 -6.63 15.14
CA ALA A 25 -0.07 -7.09 16.51
C ALA A 25 0.80 -6.14 17.34
N ASP A 26 0.59 -6.10 18.66
CA ASP A 26 1.27 -5.17 19.58
C ASP A 26 2.80 -5.33 19.61
N ASP A 27 3.34 -6.48 19.21
CA ASP A 27 4.76 -6.81 19.19
C ASP A 27 5.44 -6.62 17.82
N ILE A 28 4.67 -6.29 16.78
CA ILE A 28 5.15 -6.13 15.41
C ILE A 28 4.79 -4.73 14.88
N PHE A 29 5.80 -3.92 14.56
CA PHE A 29 5.61 -2.66 13.85
C PHE A 29 5.79 -2.91 12.35
N TRP A 30 4.79 -2.63 11.50
CA TRP A 30 5.03 -2.59 10.04
C TRP A 30 5.63 -3.87 9.40
N LEU A 31 5.22 -5.05 9.86
CA LEU A 31 5.86 -6.34 9.50
C LEU A 31 7.32 -6.46 10.00
N ARG A 32 7.68 -5.77 11.08
CA ARG A 32 9.02 -5.77 11.68
C ARG A 32 8.98 -6.10 13.16
N TYR A 33 10.04 -6.76 13.63
CA TYR A 33 10.20 -7.15 15.03
C TYR A 33 11.56 -6.68 15.56
N PRO A 34 11.64 -6.06 16.76
CA PRO A 34 10.54 -5.75 17.67
C PRO A 34 9.68 -4.58 17.16
N ASN A 35 8.60 -4.24 17.89
CA ASN A 35 7.73 -3.09 17.64
C ASN A 35 8.47 -1.74 17.85
N LEU A 36 9.44 -1.46 16.98
CA LEU A 36 10.22 -0.23 16.95
C LEU A 36 10.22 0.32 15.53
N HIS A 37 10.09 1.63 15.41
CA HIS A 37 10.04 2.36 14.15
C HIS A 37 11.19 1.98 13.20
N ASP A 38 12.40 1.84 13.73
CA ASP A 38 13.60 1.58 12.93
C ASP A 38 13.99 0.10 12.89
N SER A 39 13.06 -0.80 13.25
CA SER A 39 13.33 -2.22 13.24
C SER A 39 13.61 -2.72 11.82
N LYS A 40 14.79 -3.30 11.62
CA LYS A 40 15.25 -3.81 10.31
C LYS A 40 14.81 -5.24 10.03
N THR A 41 14.33 -5.97 11.04
CA THR A 41 14.04 -7.41 10.93
C THR A 41 12.67 -7.64 10.28
N TYR A 42 12.65 -8.00 8.99
CA TYR A 42 11.43 -8.41 8.28
C TYR A 42 10.80 -9.65 8.95
N VAL A 43 9.48 -9.64 9.14
CA VAL A 43 8.72 -10.77 9.68
C VAL A 43 7.95 -11.45 8.53
N PRO A 44 8.56 -12.39 7.78
CA PRO A 44 7.96 -12.99 6.59
C PRO A 44 6.72 -13.85 6.89
N SER A 45 6.54 -14.28 8.14
CA SER A 45 5.38 -15.07 8.55
C SER A 45 4.07 -14.28 8.41
N VAL A 46 4.08 -12.95 8.59
CA VAL A 46 2.89 -12.11 8.45
C VAL A 46 2.46 -12.02 6.98
N GLU A 47 3.41 -11.79 6.07
CA GLU A 47 3.15 -11.85 4.62
C GLU A 47 2.62 -13.22 4.20
N SER A 48 3.28 -14.28 4.66
CA SER A 48 2.88 -15.67 4.36
C SER A 48 1.47 -15.98 4.88
N CYS A 49 1.10 -15.46 6.05
CA CYS A 49 -0.24 -15.57 6.61
C CYS A 49 -1.29 -14.90 5.70
N LEU A 50 -1.01 -13.67 5.24
CA LEU A 50 -1.93 -12.93 4.39
C LEU A 50 -2.09 -13.55 3.00
N ARG A 51 -1.00 -14.04 2.39
CA ARG A 51 -1.10 -14.82 1.14
C ARG A 51 -1.98 -16.06 1.33
N ARG A 52 -1.84 -16.77 2.45
CA ARG A 52 -2.70 -17.91 2.79
C ARG A 52 -4.17 -17.50 3.00
N LEU A 53 -4.42 -16.35 3.62
CA LEU A 53 -5.77 -15.83 3.80
C LEU A 53 -6.44 -15.52 2.45
N ILE A 54 -5.74 -14.82 1.55
CA ILE A 54 -6.22 -14.53 0.19
C ILE A 54 -6.52 -15.84 -0.56
N ALA A 55 -5.61 -16.81 -0.51
CA ALA A 55 -5.82 -18.12 -1.12
C ALA A 55 -7.02 -18.87 -0.52
N LEU A 56 -7.23 -18.77 0.80
CA LEU A 56 -8.39 -19.35 1.48
C LEU A 56 -9.70 -18.71 1.01
N MET A 57 -9.72 -17.39 0.80
CA MET A 57 -10.90 -16.71 0.27
C MET A 57 -11.29 -17.22 -1.12
N TYR A 58 -10.30 -17.48 -2.00
CA TYR A 58 -10.56 -18.12 -3.29
C TYR A 58 -11.12 -19.53 -3.12
N LYS A 59 -10.52 -20.33 -2.23
CA LYS A 59 -10.95 -21.72 -1.99
C LYS A 59 -12.38 -21.79 -1.44
N LEU A 60 -12.79 -20.82 -0.63
CA LEU A 60 -14.14 -20.72 -0.07
C LEU A 60 -15.16 -20.13 -1.06
N GLY A 61 -14.74 -19.72 -2.27
CA GLY A 61 -15.62 -19.08 -3.25
C GLY A 61 -16.04 -17.66 -2.85
N LEU A 62 -15.34 -17.03 -1.91
CA LEU A 62 -15.58 -15.64 -1.49
C LEU A 62 -14.98 -14.63 -2.48
N SER A 63 -14.10 -15.10 -3.36
CA SER A 63 -13.49 -14.34 -4.46
C SER A 63 -13.14 -15.27 -5.62
N GLN A 64 -12.96 -14.72 -6.83
CA GLN A 64 -12.53 -15.47 -8.01
C GLN A 64 -11.01 -15.41 -8.16
N GLN A 65 -10.41 -16.37 -8.86
CA GLN A 65 -8.94 -16.46 -9.03
C GLN A 65 -8.32 -15.25 -9.77
N ASP A 66 -9.12 -14.51 -10.54
CA ASP A 66 -8.71 -13.31 -11.27
C ASP A 66 -8.86 -12.01 -10.44
N TRP A 67 -9.46 -12.09 -9.24
CA TRP A 67 -9.52 -10.97 -8.32
C TRP A 67 -8.16 -10.82 -7.63
N GLY A 68 -7.81 -9.60 -7.23
CA GLY A 68 -6.66 -9.38 -6.35
C GLY A 68 -7.08 -8.77 -5.02
N ALA A 69 -6.11 -8.48 -4.17
CA ALA A 69 -6.33 -7.82 -2.89
C ALA A 69 -6.29 -6.29 -3.06
N CYS A 70 -7.29 -5.59 -2.53
CA CYS A 70 -7.20 -4.16 -2.27
C CYS A 70 -6.80 -3.96 -0.81
N PHE A 71 -5.58 -3.52 -0.56
CA PHE A 71 -5.13 -3.26 0.81
C PHE A 71 -5.51 -1.85 1.22
N ALA A 72 -6.14 -1.71 2.38
CA ALA A 72 -6.49 -0.42 2.95
C ALA A 72 -6.10 -0.35 4.42
N GLY A 73 -5.74 0.82 4.90
CA GLY A 73 -5.43 0.99 6.31
C GLY A 73 -5.26 2.44 6.69
N GLN A 74 -5.12 2.68 8.00
CA GLN A 74 -4.81 3.98 8.57
C GLN A 74 -3.51 3.91 9.37
N SER A 75 -2.70 4.99 9.38
CA SER A 75 -1.53 5.11 10.27
C SER A 75 -0.54 3.96 10.05
N MET A 76 -0.21 3.23 11.12
CA MET A 76 0.56 1.99 11.08
C MET A 76 -0.03 0.95 10.12
N GLY A 77 -1.35 0.77 10.09
CA GLY A 77 -2.03 -0.18 9.20
C GLY A 77 -1.94 0.23 7.73
N ALA A 78 -1.93 1.54 7.42
CA ALA A 78 -1.74 2.03 6.06
C ALA A 78 -0.33 1.72 5.54
N TYR A 79 0.69 1.85 6.38
CA TYR A 79 2.04 1.49 6.00
C TYR A 79 2.22 -0.04 5.88
N MET A 80 1.57 -0.83 6.74
CA MET A 80 1.50 -2.28 6.55
C MET A 80 0.85 -2.65 5.21
N ALA A 81 -0.26 -2.00 4.84
CA ALA A 81 -0.89 -2.18 3.53
C ALA A 81 0.07 -1.90 2.36
N LEU A 82 0.87 -0.83 2.45
CA LEU A 82 1.89 -0.51 1.45
C LEU A 82 3.01 -1.56 1.39
N GLU A 83 3.53 -2.00 2.54
CA GLU A 83 4.59 -3.02 2.60
C GLU A 83 4.12 -4.39 2.07
N LEU A 84 2.86 -4.75 2.33
CA LEU A 84 2.23 -5.95 1.78
C LEU A 84 2.08 -5.85 0.27
N ALA A 85 1.51 -4.76 -0.22
CA ALA A 85 1.41 -4.51 -1.65
C ALA A 85 2.77 -4.54 -2.36
N ARG A 86 3.81 -4.02 -1.70
CA ARG A 86 5.20 -4.04 -2.20
C ARG A 86 5.77 -5.47 -2.28
N ALA A 87 5.39 -6.33 -1.33
CA ALA A 87 5.82 -7.72 -1.26
C ALA A 87 5.09 -8.63 -2.26
N MET A 88 3.82 -8.34 -2.54
CA MET A 88 2.94 -9.09 -3.46
C MET A 88 2.25 -8.18 -4.49
N PRO A 89 2.99 -7.41 -5.30
CA PRO A 89 2.37 -6.46 -6.22
C PRO A 89 1.55 -7.18 -7.29
N GLU A 90 1.91 -8.40 -7.67
CA GLU A 90 1.19 -9.21 -8.65
C GLU A 90 -0.19 -9.69 -8.14
N GLU A 91 -0.36 -9.82 -6.82
CA GLU A 91 -1.63 -10.19 -6.18
C GLU A 91 -2.42 -8.98 -5.66
N THR A 92 -1.89 -7.76 -5.82
CA THR A 92 -2.48 -6.53 -5.28
C THR A 92 -3.24 -5.76 -6.35
N SER A 93 -4.56 -5.66 -6.24
CA SER A 93 -5.39 -4.84 -7.15
C SER A 93 -5.24 -3.34 -6.96
N ALA A 94 -5.10 -2.89 -5.72
CA ALA A 94 -5.04 -1.48 -5.35
C ALA A 94 -4.57 -1.30 -3.90
N VAL A 95 -4.14 -0.09 -3.56
CA VAL A 95 -3.86 0.32 -2.19
C VAL A 95 -4.55 1.64 -1.88
N VAL A 96 -5.21 1.71 -0.72
CA VAL A 96 -5.76 2.94 -0.15
C VAL A 96 -5.09 3.18 1.21
N ALA A 97 -4.13 4.10 1.24
CA ALA A 97 -3.34 4.39 2.43
C ALA A 97 -3.82 5.69 3.08
N LEU A 98 -4.45 5.60 4.26
CA LEU A 98 -4.88 6.76 5.04
C LEU A 98 -3.80 7.12 6.06
N ALA A 99 -3.23 8.30 5.94
CA ALA A 99 -2.19 8.85 6.78
C ALA A 99 -1.12 7.81 7.17
N PRO A 100 -0.45 7.16 6.19
CA PRO A 100 0.58 6.17 6.45
C PRO A 100 1.73 6.76 7.28
N CYS A 101 2.10 6.04 8.33
CA CYS A 101 3.28 6.33 9.13
C CYS A 101 4.46 5.65 8.42
N PHE A 102 5.31 6.41 7.71
CA PHE A 102 6.41 5.85 6.92
C PHE A 102 7.71 5.74 7.71
N ASP A 103 8.58 4.86 7.22
CA ASP A 103 10.01 5.06 7.36
C ASP A 103 10.53 5.77 6.10
N ALA A 104 10.93 7.04 6.24
CA ALA A 104 11.38 7.89 5.14
C ALA A 104 12.51 7.27 4.30
N CYS A 105 13.37 6.45 4.92
CA CYS A 105 14.51 5.85 4.20
C CYS A 105 14.08 4.77 3.19
N ARG A 106 12.79 4.39 3.17
CA ARG A 106 12.26 3.28 2.37
C ARG A 106 11.32 3.71 1.25
N LEU A 107 11.10 5.01 1.08
CA LEU A 107 10.18 5.55 0.06
C LEU A 107 10.57 5.15 -1.37
N ASP A 108 11.86 5.15 -1.71
CA ASP A 108 12.33 4.73 -3.03
C ASP A 108 12.01 3.26 -3.30
N HIS A 109 12.24 2.41 -2.30
CA HIS A 109 11.98 0.97 -2.39
C HIS A 109 10.49 0.66 -2.55
N LEU A 110 9.63 1.41 -1.84
CA LEU A 110 8.18 1.34 -2.00
C LEU A 110 7.77 1.77 -3.41
N ALA A 111 8.23 2.95 -3.86
CA ALA A 111 7.85 3.52 -5.16
C ALA A 111 8.20 2.59 -6.33
N GLN A 112 9.42 2.02 -6.33
CA GLN A 112 9.89 1.12 -7.38
C GLN A 112 9.03 -0.14 -7.53
N ARG A 113 8.60 -0.74 -6.41
CA ARG A 113 7.81 -1.98 -6.43
C ARG A 113 6.32 -1.73 -6.65
N LEU A 114 5.81 -0.57 -6.25
CA LEU A 114 4.40 -0.21 -6.37
C LEU A 114 4.05 0.53 -7.66
N VAL A 115 5.02 0.82 -8.54
CA VAL A 115 4.83 1.64 -9.75
C VAL A 115 3.65 1.20 -10.64
N ASN A 116 3.36 -0.11 -10.68
CA ASN A 116 2.26 -0.68 -11.46
C ASN A 116 0.97 -0.90 -10.65
N VAL A 117 1.01 -0.73 -9.33
CA VAL A 117 -0.12 -0.91 -8.41
C VAL A 117 -0.87 0.42 -8.26
N PRO A 118 -2.19 0.45 -8.50
CA PRO A 118 -3.00 1.63 -8.21
C PRO A 118 -2.89 2.04 -6.74
N LEU A 119 -2.45 3.29 -6.47
CA LEU A 119 -2.29 3.81 -5.12
C LEU A 119 -3.11 5.09 -4.91
N TRP A 120 -3.86 5.15 -3.82
CA TRP A 120 -4.46 6.37 -3.30
C TRP A 120 -3.99 6.65 -1.88
N VAL A 121 -3.26 7.74 -1.70
CA VAL A 121 -2.83 8.26 -0.39
C VAL A 121 -3.75 9.39 0.04
N LEU A 122 -4.24 9.31 1.28
CA LEU A 122 -5.14 10.28 1.90
C LEU A 122 -4.50 10.80 3.18
N ILE A 123 -4.23 12.09 3.31
CA ILE A 123 -3.53 12.66 4.47
C ILE A 123 -3.92 14.12 4.68
N GLY A 124 -4.23 14.50 5.93
CA GLY A 124 -4.43 15.91 6.30
C GLY A 124 -3.10 16.66 6.32
N ARG A 125 -3.06 17.91 5.83
CA ARG A 125 -1.82 18.73 5.86
C ARG A 125 -1.40 19.12 7.27
N ASN A 126 -2.32 19.04 8.21
CA ASN A 126 -2.15 19.37 9.63
C ASN A 126 -1.97 18.13 10.50
N ASP A 127 -1.74 16.96 9.89
CA ASP A 127 -1.48 15.75 10.65
C ASP A 127 -0.15 15.86 11.42
N ALA A 128 -0.24 15.87 12.74
CA ALA A 128 0.93 16.00 13.61
C ALA A 128 1.66 14.66 13.86
N MET A 129 1.06 13.53 13.46
CA MET A 129 1.62 12.20 13.70
C MET A 129 2.24 11.57 12.46
N CYS A 130 1.69 11.83 11.27
CA CYS A 130 2.18 11.30 10.01
C CYS A 130 2.53 12.44 9.05
N SER A 131 3.72 12.43 8.47
CA SER A 131 4.18 13.54 7.62
C SER A 131 3.43 13.58 6.29
N PHE A 132 2.85 14.76 6.01
CA PHE A 132 2.29 15.07 4.69
C PHE A 132 3.38 15.05 3.60
N GLU A 133 4.56 15.57 3.90
CA GLU A 133 5.70 15.68 2.98
C GLU A 133 6.19 14.29 2.55
N GLU A 134 6.23 13.33 3.47
CA GLU A 134 6.57 11.95 3.14
C GLU A 134 5.53 11.28 2.23
N CYS A 135 4.23 11.49 2.53
CA CYS A 135 3.13 11.03 1.67
C CYS A 135 3.25 11.62 0.26
N ALA A 136 3.54 12.91 0.16
CA ALA A 136 3.70 13.61 -1.11
C ALA A 136 4.94 13.13 -1.86
N SER A 137 6.05 12.90 -1.15
CA SER A 137 7.30 12.37 -1.70
C SER A 137 7.10 10.99 -2.32
N LEU A 138 6.38 10.07 -1.66
CA LEU A 138 6.03 8.77 -2.26
C LEU A 138 5.26 8.93 -3.57
N ALA A 139 4.20 9.76 -3.56
CA ALA A 139 3.37 9.98 -4.73
C ALA A 139 4.16 10.61 -5.89
N LEU A 140 5.07 11.54 -5.61
CA LEU A 140 5.97 12.15 -6.59
C LEU A 140 6.96 11.13 -7.15
N LYS A 141 7.66 10.37 -6.30
CA LYS A 141 8.59 9.31 -6.74
C LYS A 141 7.90 8.28 -7.64
N MET A 142 6.67 7.88 -7.31
CA MET A 142 5.90 6.98 -8.17
C MET A 142 5.55 7.62 -9.51
N LYS A 143 5.19 8.91 -9.55
CA LYS A 143 4.96 9.64 -10.80
C LYS A 143 6.23 9.77 -11.64
N ASP A 144 7.38 10.02 -11.02
CA ASP A 144 8.68 10.10 -11.69
C ASP A 144 9.10 8.76 -12.29
N LEU A 145 8.63 7.66 -11.72
CA LEU A 145 8.74 6.30 -12.27
C LEU A 145 7.62 5.97 -13.28
N ASP A 146 6.87 6.97 -13.74
CA ASP A 146 5.76 6.88 -14.67
C ASP A 146 4.61 5.95 -14.20
N ALA A 147 4.32 5.92 -12.90
CA ALA A 147 3.16 5.21 -12.37
C ALA A 147 1.87 5.79 -12.98
N ARG A 148 1.06 4.92 -13.59
CA ARG A 148 -0.15 5.34 -14.30
C ARG A 148 -1.31 5.73 -13.38
N SER A 149 -1.31 5.26 -12.13
CA SER A 149 -2.43 5.42 -11.20
C SER A 149 -1.95 5.65 -9.78
N VAL A 150 -1.46 6.86 -9.50
CA VAL A 150 -1.15 7.32 -8.14
C VAL A 150 -1.87 8.63 -7.84
N ARG A 151 -2.59 8.67 -6.71
CA ARG A 151 -3.36 9.84 -6.26
C ARG A 151 -2.96 10.20 -4.84
N LEU A 152 -2.76 11.49 -4.59
CA LEU A 152 -2.67 12.09 -3.26
C LEU A 152 -3.90 12.96 -3.03
N SER A 153 -4.53 12.86 -1.88
CA SER A 153 -5.66 13.72 -1.49
C SER A 153 -5.44 14.24 -0.08
N SER A 154 -5.69 15.54 0.11
CA SER A 154 -5.54 16.22 1.40
C SER A 154 -6.59 17.28 1.69
N LEU A 155 -7.24 17.81 0.64
CA LEU A 155 -8.31 18.78 0.81
C LEU A 155 -9.49 18.15 1.57
N GLY A 156 -9.88 18.76 2.70
CA GLY A 156 -10.98 18.29 3.54
C GLY A 156 -10.65 17.07 4.40
N ILE A 157 -9.40 16.61 4.42
CA ILE A 157 -8.95 15.51 5.27
C ILE A 157 -8.35 16.10 6.55
N LYS A 158 -8.88 15.70 7.70
CA LYS A 158 -8.36 16.09 9.02
C LYS A 158 -7.16 15.23 9.40
N GLY A 159 -6.26 15.81 10.20
CA GLY A 159 -5.20 15.06 10.88
C GLY A 159 -5.76 14.15 11.97
N HIS A 160 -4.96 13.20 12.45
CA HIS A 160 -5.38 12.22 13.45
C HIS A 160 -5.99 12.78 14.76
N SER A 161 -5.66 14.02 15.12
CA SER A 161 -6.03 14.62 16.41
C SER A 161 -7.12 15.69 16.31
N GLU A 162 -7.85 15.78 15.18
CA GLU A 162 -8.85 16.83 14.89
C GLU A 162 -10.24 16.34 14.48
#